data_AF-A0A1W1E7E5-F1
#
_entry.id   AF-A0A1W1E7E5-F1
#
_cell.length_a   1.000
_cell.length_b   1.000
_cell.length_c   1.000
_cell.angle_alpha   90.00
_cell.angle_beta   90.00
_cell.angle_gamma   90.00
#
_symmetry.space_group_name_H-M   'P 1'
#
loop_
_entity.id
_entity.type
_entity.pdbx_description
1 polymer ?
#
loop_
_entity_poly.entity_id
_entity_poly.type
_entity_poly.pdbx_seq_one_letter_code
_entity_poly.pdbx_strand_id
1 'polypeptide(L)'
;MKEYSYLFLTIVALFGIILAGAYFSPTFEEQKSFLELFYLSGAVLFIFSALVIFAAIGFRSFAIYGAIFLAAVMGMYGIEGALLVVVLTYITWGSIFAMQILLFYHWVKSAVTWFKERYTFKSFKYEYYVFYPMFWVAYLFLEFIPSIVYREDFLKFTPSRVLEEMRHLLK
;
A
#
# COMPACT_ATOMS: atom_id res chain seq x y z
N MET A 1 -7.58 2.69 -23.10
CA MET A 1 -7.56 1.22 -23.39
C MET A 1 -6.29 0.77 -24.12
N LYS A 2 -5.79 1.50 -25.15
CA LYS A 2 -4.55 1.12 -25.86
C LYS A 2 -3.29 1.07 -24.96
N GLU A 3 -3.12 2.03 -24.06
CA GLU A 3 -1.97 2.07 -23.13
C GLU A 3 -1.89 0.85 -22.19
N TYR A 4 -3.03 0.41 -21.64
CA TYR A 4 -3.10 -0.81 -20.82
C TYR A 4 -2.73 -2.07 -21.61
N SER A 5 -3.03 -2.11 -22.91
CA SER A 5 -2.66 -3.22 -23.78
C SER A 5 -1.15 -3.28 -24.04
N TYR A 6 -0.49 -2.13 -24.19
CA TYR A 6 0.97 -2.08 -24.32
C TYR A 6 1.66 -2.49 -23.03
N LEU A 7 1.19 -2.01 -21.88
CA LEU A 7 1.72 -2.41 -20.58
C LEU A 7 1.60 -3.93 -20.35
N PHE A 8 0.44 -4.50 -20.66
CA PHE A 8 0.24 -5.95 -20.58
C PHE A 8 1.20 -6.73 -21.49
N LEU A 9 1.35 -6.30 -22.74
CA LEU A 9 2.31 -6.88 -23.69
C LEU A 9 3.75 -6.80 -23.19
N THR A 10 4.16 -5.66 -22.63
CA THR A 10 5.50 -5.49 -22.06
C THR A 10 5.73 -6.44 -20.87
N ILE A 11 4.74 -6.60 -19.99
CA ILE A 11 4.82 -7.53 -18.86
C ILE A 11 4.98 -8.98 -19.38
N VAL A 12 4.12 -9.41 -20.31
CA VAL A 12 4.20 -10.76 -20.90
C VAL A 12 5.53 -10.98 -21.60
N ALA A 13 6.02 -9.98 -22.35
CA ALA A 13 7.32 -10.05 -23.02
C ALA A 13 8.48 -10.17 -22.02
N LEU A 14 8.47 -9.41 -20.91
CA LEU A 14 9.47 -9.51 -19.86
C LEU A 14 9.52 -10.91 -19.25
N PHE A 15 8.37 -11.47 -18.86
CA PHE A 15 8.31 -12.84 -18.33
C PHE A 15 8.74 -13.88 -19.36
N GLY A 16 8.36 -13.68 -20.64
CA GLY A 16 8.80 -14.54 -21.74
C GLY A 16 10.32 -14.52 -21.95
N ILE A 17 10.96 -13.35 -21.87
CA ILE A 17 12.41 -13.20 -21.99
C ILE A 17 13.11 -13.87 -20.80
N ILE A 18 12.61 -13.69 -19.58
CA ILE A 18 13.20 -14.30 -18.38
C ILE A 18 13.13 -15.84 -18.47
N LEU A 19 11.99 -16.39 -18.90
CA LEU A 19 11.84 -17.84 -19.10
C LEU A 19 12.70 -18.37 -20.24
N ALA A 20 12.80 -17.63 -21.35
CA ALA A 20 13.72 -17.98 -22.43
C ALA A 20 15.18 -17.98 -21.94
N GLY A 21 15.56 -16.97 -21.14
CA GLY A 21 16.86 -16.92 -20.48
C GLY A 21 17.12 -18.15 -19.62
N ALA A 22 16.15 -18.57 -18.80
CA ALA A 22 16.26 -19.78 -17.99
C ALA A 22 16.37 -21.06 -18.85
N TYR A 23 15.64 -21.16 -19.95
CA TYR A 23 15.66 -22.34 -20.83
C TYR A 23 16.94 -22.47 -21.65
N PHE A 24 17.49 -21.36 -22.14
CA PHE A 24 18.70 -21.32 -22.95
C PHE A 24 19.99 -21.14 -22.12
N SER A 25 19.89 -21.12 -20.79
CA SER A 25 21.05 -20.99 -19.91
C SER A 25 21.97 -22.21 -20.01
N PRO A 26 23.28 -22.03 -20.29
CA PRO A 26 24.22 -23.14 -20.42
C PRO A 26 24.64 -23.72 -19.06
N THR A 27 24.45 -23.00 -17.96
CA THR A 27 24.84 -23.43 -16.61
C THR A 27 23.66 -23.46 -15.63
N PHE A 28 23.75 -24.34 -14.64
CA PHE A 28 22.74 -24.46 -13.58
C PHE A 28 22.62 -23.19 -12.73
N GLU A 29 23.74 -22.52 -12.45
CA GLU A 29 23.74 -21.25 -11.69
C GLU A 29 23.03 -20.12 -12.44
N GLU A 30 23.25 -19.99 -13.75
CA GLU A 30 22.53 -19.00 -14.57
C GLU A 30 21.04 -19.33 -14.65
N GLN A 31 20.69 -20.61 -14.86
CA GLN A 31 19.29 -21.05 -14.87
C GLN A 31 18.59 -20.70 -13.55
N LYS A 32 19.25 -20.99 -12.42
CA LYS A 32 18.74 -20.66 -11.08
C LYS A 32 18.53 -19.16 -10.91
N SER A 33 19.49 -18.33 -11.34
CA SER A 33 19.39 -16.87 -11.29
C SER A 33 18.20 -16.32 -12.09
N PHE A 34 17.96 -16.83 -13.30
CA PHE A 34 16.78 -16.44 -14.09
C PHE A 34 15.46 -16.86 -13.43
N LEU A 35 15.42 -18.04 -12.81
CA LEU A 35 14.24 -18.48 -12.06
C LEU A 35 14.01 -17.61 -10.82
N GLU A 36 15.06 -17.23 -10.09
CA GLU A 36 14.95 -16.29 -8.97
C GLU A 36 14.42 -14.93 -9.44
N LEU A 37 14.93 -14.39 -10.55
CA LEU A 37 14.43 -13.17 -11.19
C LEU A 37 12.96 -13.28 -11.60
N PHE A 38 12.53 -14.44 -12.11
CA PHE A 38 11.13 -14.71 -12.45
C PHE A 38 10.24 -14.61 -11.21
N TYR A 39 10.63 -15.28 -10.10
CA TYR A 39 9.87 -15.23 -8.85
C TYR A 39 9.83 -13.83 -8.26
N LEU A 40 10.96 -13.11 -8.25
CA LEU A 40 11.07 -11.76 -7.68
C LEU A 40 10.22 -10.76 -8.48
N SER A 41 10.32 -10.82 -9.80
CA SER A 41 9.50 -9.99 -10.70
C SER A 41 8.00 -10.33 -10.59
N GLY A 42 7.66 -11.61 -10.44
CA GLY A 42 6.31 -12.08 -10.14
C GLY A 42 5.75 -11.51 -8.85
N ALA A 43 6.54 -11.55 -7.77
CA ALA A 43 6.16 -11.00 -6.48
C ALA A 43 5.91 -9.49 -6.56
N VAL A 44 6.78 -8.74 -7.24
CA VAL A 44 6.61 -7.28 -7.42
C VAL A 44 5.35 -6.96 -8.23
N LEU A 45 5.12 -7.68 -9.34
CA LEU A 45 3.94 -7.49 -10.17
C LEU A 45 2.65 -7.81 -9.40
N PHE A 46 2.70 -8.84 -8.56
CA PHE A 46 1.59 -9.21 -7.68
C PHE A 46 1.29 -8.11 -6.67
N ILE A 47 2.31 -7.60 -5.95
CA ILE A 47 2.17 -6.50 -4.99
C ILE A 47 1.57 -5.27 -5.67
N PHE A 48 2.10 -4.89 -6.84
CA PHE A 48 1.59 -3.76 -7.62
C PHE A 48 0.12 -3.98 -8.04
N SER A 49 -0.23 -5.17 -8.51
CA SER A 49 -1.60 -5.50 -8.91
C SER A 49 -2.57 -5.45 -7.72
N ALA A 50 -2.16 -5.94 -6.56
CA ALA A 50 -2.94 -5.85 -5.32
C ALA A 50 -3.18 -4.39 -4.91
N LEU A 51 -2.16 -3.53 -5.01
CA LEU A 51 -2.28 -2.09 -4.76
C LEU A 51 -3.23 -1.40 -5.75
N VAL A 52 -3.16 -1.73 -7.04
CA VAL A 52 -4.04 -1.16 -8.08
C VAL A 52 -5.49 -1.60 -7.86
N ILE A 53 -5.72 -2.89 -7.56
CA ILE A 53 -7.06 -3.39 -7.23
C ILE A 53 -7.61 -2.70 -5.97
N PHE A 54 -6.77 -2.49 -4.96
CA PHE A 54 -7.14 -1.72 -3.77
C PHE A 54 -7.55 -0.30 -4.16
N ALA A 55 -6.72 0.38 -4.94
CA ALA A 55 -6.93 1.78 -5.32
C ALA A 55 -8.16 1.99 -6.22
N ALA A 56 -8.54 0.99 -7.01
CA ALA A 56 -9.59 1.08 -8.02
C ALA A 56 -10.95 0.46 -7.61
N ILE A 57 -10.96 -0.67 -6.89
CA ILE A 57 -12.18 -1.47 -6.65
C ILE A 57 -12.66 -1.38 -5.20
N GLY A 58 -11.82 -0.85 -4.29
CA GLY A 58 -12.16 -0.64 -2.90
C GLY A 58 -11.97 -1.88 -2.00
N PHE A 59 -12.18 -1.66 -0.70
CA PHE A 59 -11.73 -2.53 0.39
C PHE A 59 -12.24 -3.99 0.31
N ARG A 60 -13.40 -4.22 -0.29
CA ARG A 60 -14.03 -5.55 -0.37
C ARG A 60 -13.25 -6.51 -1.27
N SER A 61 -12.88 -6.06 -2.47
CA SER A 61 -12.10 -6.88 -3.40
C SER A 61 -10.68 -7.07 -2.87
N PHE A 62 -10.10 -6.04 -2.28
CA PHE A 62 -8.82 -6.17 -1.59
C PHE A 62 -8.84 -7.23 -0.49
N ALA A 63 -9.87 -7.26 0.36
CA ALA A 63 -9.97 -8.25 1.42
C ALA A 63 -9.96 -9.69 0.89
N ILE A 64 -10.62 -9.93 -0.25
CA ILE A 64 -10.64 -11.25 -0.89
C ILE A 64 -9.26 -11.61 -1.45
N TYR A 65 -8.62 -10.73 -2.22
CA TYR A 65 -7.28 -10.99 -2.77
C TYR A 65 -6.21 -11.08 -1.69
N GLY A 66 -6.28 -10.23 -0.67
CA GLY A 66 -5.40 -10.26 0.49
C GLY A 66 -5.57 -11.55 1.30
N ALA A 67 -6.80 -12.05 1.48
CA ALA A 67 -7.03 -13.33 2.15
C ALA A 67 -6.45 -14.51 1.37
N ILE A 68 -6.64 -14.56 0.05
CA ILE A 68 -6.06 -15.60 -0.81
C ILE A 68 -4.53 -15.53 -0.76
N PHE A 69 -3.96 -14.32 -0.82
CA PHE A 69 -2.52 -14.12 -0.72
C PHE A 69 -1.96 -14.57 0.62
N LEU A 70 -2.59 -14.18 1.73
CA LEU A 70 -2.18 -14.60 3.06
C LEU A 70 -2.28 -16.11 3.24
N ALA A 71 -3.30 -16.75 2.68
CA ALA A 71 -3.42 -18.20 2.68
C ALA A 71 -2.28 -18.86 1.89
N ALA A 72 -1.91 -18.32 0.72
CA ALA A 72 -0.79 -18.81 -0.07
C ALA A 72 0.55 -18.63 0.65
N VAL A 73 0.79 -17.45 1.22
CA VAL A 73 2.00 -17.15 2.00
C VAL A 73 2.09 -18.05 3.23
N MET A 74 0.97 -18.29 3.92
CA MET A 74 0.93 -19.21 5.06
C MET A 74 1.22 -20.66 4.64
N GLY A 75 0.77 -21.08 3.45
CA GLY A 75 1.08 -22.39 2.89
C GLY A 75 2.54 -22.56 2.48
N MET A 76 3.21 -21.49 2.01
CA MET A 76 4.60 -21.54 1.53
C MET A 76 5.64 -21.27 2.63
N TYR A 77 5.36 -20.31 3.50
CA TYR A 77 6.31 -19.74 4.46
C TYR A 77 5.84 -19.84 5.92
N GLY A 78 4.71 -20.52 6.17
CA GLY A 78 4.15 -20.68 7.50
C GLY A 78 3.54 -19.40 8.08
N ILE A 79 3.18 -19.46 9.36
CA ILE A 79 2.48 -18.36 10.04
C ILE A 79 3.33 -17.10 10.18
N GLU A 80 4.66 -17.24 10.27
CA GLU A 80 5.59 -16.12 10.38
C GLU A 80 5.60 -15.26 9.11
N GLY A 81 5.62 -15.89 7.93
CA GLY A 81 5.53 -15.19 6.65
C GLY A 81 4.21 -14.44 6.49
N ALA A 82 3.09 -15.07 6.87
CA ALA A 82 1.78 -14.43 6.83
C ALA A 82 1.72 -13.22 7.78
N LEU A 83 2.27 -13.36 8.99
CA LEU A 83 2.33 -12.27 9.97
C LEU A 83 3.16 -11.09 9.45
N LEU A 84 4.30 -11.36 8.82
CA LEU A 84 5.16 -10.34 8.22
C LEU A 84 4.41 -9.57 7.12
N VAL A 85 3.67 -10.26 6.25
CA VAL A 85 2.84 -9.63 5.20
C VAL A 85 1.74 -8.76 5.81
N VAL A 86 1.04 -9.22 6.85
CA VAL A 86 0.01 -8.43 7.53
C VAL A 86 0.61 -7.15 8.12
N VAL A 87 1.75 -7.26 8.81
CA VAL A 87 2.43 -6.11 9.42
C VAL A 87 2.89 -5.11 8.36
N LEU A 88 3.53 -5.55 7.28
CA LEU A 88 3.95 -4.67 6.20
C LEU A 88 2.76 -3.99 5.52
N THR A 89 1.67 -4.72 5.31
CA THR A 89 0.44 -4.19 4.74
C THR A 89 -0.16 -3.11 5.64
N TYR A 90 -0.23 -3.36 6.95
CA TYR A 90 -0.72 -2.42 7.94
C TYR A 90 0.14 -1.14 7.98
N ILE A 91 1.47 -1.29 8.01
CA ILE A 91 2.41 -0.15 8.02
C ILE A 91 2.27 0.67 6.74
N THR A 92 2.26 0.00 5.58
CA THR A 92 2.18 0.69 4.28
C THR A 92 0.86 1.46 4.15
N TRP A 93 -0.27 0.80 4.39
CA TRP A 93 -1.58 1.43 4.27
C TRP A 93 -1.80 2.50 5.33
N GLY A 94 -1.42 2.20 6.58
CA GLY A 94 -1.52 3.15 7.67
C GLY A 94 -0.67 4.42 7.44
N SER A 95 0.47 4.29 6.76
CA SER A 95 1.30 5.44 6.37
C SER A 95 0.62 6.31 5.31
N ILE A 96 0.02 5.69 4.27
CA ILE A 96 -0.75 6.41 3.24
C ILE A 96 -1.94 7.12 3.90
N PHE A 97 -2.70 6.42 4.74
CA PHE A 97 -3.87 6.97 5.42
C PHE A 97 -3.50 8.13 6.36
N ALA A 98 -2.43 7.98 7.15
CA ALA A 98 -1.91 9.03 8.01
C ALA A 98 -1.49 10.28 7.21
N MET A 99 -0.77 10.09 6.11
CA MET A 99 -0.38 11.20 5.23
C MET A 99 -1.60 11.92 4.64
N GLN A 100 -2.59 11.16 4.15
CA GLN A 100 -3.82 11.76 3.62
C GLN A 100 -4.59 12.54 4.69
N ILE A 101 -4.64 12.04 5.93
CA ILE A 101 -5.26 12.78 7.04
C ILE A 101 -4.53 14.08 7.34
N LEU A 102 -3.19 14.08 7.33
CA LEU A 102 -2.41 15.29 7.55
C LEU A 102 -2.63 16.30 6.43
N LEU A 103 -2.61 15.87 5.17
CA LEU A 103 -2.94 16.72 4.02
C LEU A 103 -4.38 17.25 4.10
N PHE A 104 -5.32 16.43 4.57
CA PHE A 104 -6.70 16.85 4.82
C PHE A 104 -6.79 17.90 5.92
N TYR A 105 -6.01 17.77 7.00
CA TYR A 105 -5.96 18.76 8.08
C TYR A 105 -5.57 20.16 7.56
N HIS A 106 -4.80 20.22 6.48
CA HIS A 106 -4.44 21.45 5.76
C HIS A 106 -5.39 21.80 4.60
N TRP A 107 -6.55 21.15 4.49
CA TRP A 107 -7.55 21.39 3.45
C TRP A 107 -7.02 21.23 2.01
N VAL A 108 -6.01 20.37 1.81
CA VAL A 108 -5.47 20.10 0.48
C VAL A 108 -6.56 19.43 -0.37
N LYS A 109 -6.91 20.05 -1.49
CA LYS A 109 -8.00 19.60 -2.39
C LYS A 109 -7.89 18.13 -2.78
N SER A 110 -6.67 17.65 -3.06
CA SER A 110 -6.42 16.25 -3.42
C SER A 110 -6.86 15.27 -2.32
N ALA A 111 -6.48 15.54 -1.08
CA ALA A 111 -6.83 14.71 0.08
C ALA A 111 -8.34 14.76 0.35
N VAL A 112 -8.95 15.94 0.27
CA VAL A 112 -10.41 16.11 0.43
C VAL A 112 -11.18 15.27 -0.58
N THR A 113 -10.79 15.32 -1.86
CA THR A 113 -11.42 14.52 -2.92
C THR A 113 -11.17 13.03 -2.69
N TRP A 114 -9.96 12.64 -2.30
CA TRP A 114 -9.61 11.25 -2.01
C TRP A 114 -10.52 10.63 -0.95
N PHE A 115 -10.80 11.36 0.15
CA PHE A 115 -11.71 10.91 1.20
C PHE A 115 -13.17 10.85 0.73
N LYS A 116 -13.64 11.88 -0.01
CA LYS A 116 -15.02 11.91 -0.54
C LYS A 116 -15.32 10.77 -1.51
N GLU A 117 -14.35 10.41 -2.34
CA GLU A 117 -14.52 9.34 -3.33
C GLU A 117 -14.48 7.93 -2.72
N ARG A 118 -13.74 7.75 -1.61
CA ARG A 118 -13.44 6.42 -1.07
C ARG A 118 -14.18 6.06 0.21
N TYR A 119 -14.67 7.04 0.97
CA TYR A 119 -15.18 6.80 2.31
C TYR A 119 -16.59 7.34 2.54
N THR A 120 -17.40 6.53 3.22
CA THR A 120 -18.49 7.04 4.05
C THR A 120 -17.96 7.39 5.43
N PHE A 121 -18.63 8.28 6.17
CA PHE A 121 -18.22 8.60 7.54
C PHE A 121 -18.07 7.34 8.43
N LYS A 122 -18.96 6.35 8.27
CA LYS A 122 -18.89 5.09 9.01
C LYS A 122 -17.62 4.31 8.68
N SER A 123 -17.29 4.16 7.39
CA SER A 123 -16.07 3.45 6.95
C SER A 123 -14.80 4.18 7.39
N PHE A 124 -14.79 5.52 7.25
CA PHE A 124 -13.69 6.36 7.68
C PHE A 124 -13.44 6.20 9.18
N LYS A 125 -14.49 6.24 10.00
CA LYS A 125 -14.38 6.11 11.46
C LYS A 125 -13.74 4.78 11.86
N TYR A 126 -14.07 3.68 11.19
CA TYR A 126 -13.42 2.39 11.46
C TYR A 126 -11.93 2.42 11.12
N GLU A 127 -11.56 2.83 9.91
CA GLU A 127 -10.15 2.90 9.51
C GLU A 127 -9.34 3.89 10.36
N TYR A 128 -9.96 5.01 10.75
CA TYR A 128 -9.36 5.97 11.67
C TYR A 128 -8.94 5.36 13.00
N TYR A 129 -9.78 4.51 13.60
CA TYR A 129 -9.41 3.83 14.85
C TYR A 129 -8.35 2.74 14.62
N VAL A 130 -8.47 1.98 13.53
CA VAL A 130 -7.51 0.93 13.20
C VAL A 130 -6.11 1.51 12.99
N PHE A 131 -5.99 2.62 12.25
CA PHE A 131 -4.72 3.26 11.93
C PHE A 131 -4.32 4.37 12.91
N TYR A 132 -5.00 4.50 14.04
CA TYR A 132 -4.67 5.50 15.05
C TYR A 132 -3.20 5.42 15.53
N PRO A 133 -2.61 4.22 15.75
CA PRO A 133 -1.19 4.11 16.07
C PRO A 133 -0.26 4.70 15.00
N MET A 134 -0.67 4.66 13.73
CA MET A 134 0.13 5.20 12.62
C MET A 134 0.12 6.72 12.57
N PHE A 135 -0.91 7.39 13.12
CA PHE A 135 -0.88 8.84 13.29
C PHE A 135 0.18 9.27 14.29
N TRP A 136 0.37 8.50 15.36
CA TRP A 136 1.44 8.72 16.33
C TRP A 136 2.82 8.57 15.69
N VAL A 137 2.99 7.55 14.84
CA VAL A 137 4.23 7.36 14.09
C VAL A 137 4.46 8.53 13.13
N ALA A 138 3.45 8.91 12.35
CA ALA A 138 3.56 10.05 11.43
C ALA A 138 3.86 11.37 12.17
N TYR A 139 3.22 11.59 13.32
CA TYR A 139 3.50 12.71 14.22
C TYR A 139 4.95 12.69 14.71
N LEU A 140 5.46 11.54 15.13
CA LEU A 140 6.86 11.41 15.52
C LEU A 140 7.80 11.74 14.36
N PHE A 141 7.56 11.20 13.16
CA PHE A 141 8.41 11.50 12.00
C PHE A 141 8.34 12.97 11.54
N LEU A 142 7.16 13.59 11.60
CA LEU A 142 6.93 14.94 11.07
C LEU A 142 7.09 16.05 12.08
N GLU A 143 7.08 15.77 13.38
CA GLU A 143 7.30 16.78 14.42
C GLU A 143 8.60 16.54 15.18
N PHE A 144 8.93 15.30 15.57
CA PHE A 144 10.14 15.03 16.35
C PHE A 144 11.42 15.27 15.53
N ILE A 145 11.46 14.80 14.28
CA ILE A 145 12.66 14.98 13.44
C ILE A 145 12.90 16.46 13.11
N PRO A 146 11.93 17.21 12.55
CA PRO A 146 12.19 18.60 12.20
C PRO A 146 12.14 19.56 13.40
N SER A 147 11.57 19.21 14.56
CA SER A 147 11.78 20.03 15.78
C SER A 147 13.23 19.98 16.26
N ILE A 148 13.91 18.84 16.11
CA ILE A 148 15.34 18.69 16.41
C ILE A 148 16.19 19.42 15.36
N VAL A 149 15.80 19.38 14.08
CA VAL A 149 16.62 19.89 12.96
C VAL A 149 16.35 21.38 12.65
N TYR A 150 15.10 21.82 12.66
CA TYR A 150 14.67 23.14 12.18
C TYR A 150 14.09 24.06 13.27
N ARG A 151 13.83 23.56 14.50
CA ARG A 151 13.28 24.35 15.64
C ARG A 151 12.01 25.16 15.30
N GLU A 152 11.18 24.66 14.39
CA GLU A 152 9.88 25.27 14.09
C GLU A 152 8.81 24.80 15.10
N ASP A 153 7.86 25.67 15.44
CA ASP A 153 6.70 25.33 16.27
C ASP A 153 5.75 24.44 15.45
N PHE A 154 5.70 23.15 15.78
CA PHE A 154 4.93 22.17 15.01
C PHE A 154 3.43 22.17 15.31
N LEU A 155 2.71 21.68 14.31
CA LEU A 155 1.27 21.57 14.18
C LEU A 155 0.60 21.02 15.44
N LYS A 156 -0.38 21.74 15.98
CA LYS A 156 -1.33 21.18 16.95
C LYS A 156 -2.30 20.24 16.25
N PHE A 157 -1.80 19.12 15.71
CA PHE A 157 -2.64 18.08 15.13
C PHE A 157 -3.54 17.55 16.24
N THR A 158 -4.82 17.90 16.18
CA THR A 158 -5.80 17.50 17.20
C THR A 158 -6.65 16.39 16.59
N PRO A 159 -6.46 15.11 16.98
CA PRO A 159 -7.11 13.99 16.30
C PRO A 159 -8.64 14.08 16.35
N SER A 160 -9.21 14.63 17.44
CA SER A 160 -10.65 14.85 17.60
C SER A 160 -11.23 15.83 16.57
N ARG A 161 -10.47 16.87 16.22
CA ARG A 161 -10.89 17.89 15.24
C ARG A 161 -11.01 17.29 13.83
N VAL A 162 -10.08 16.43 13.43
CA VAL A 162 -10.15 15.70 12.14
C VAL A 162 -11.43 14.89 12.04
N LEU A 163 -11.81 14.19 13.12
CA LEU A 163 -12.98 13.31 13.13
C LEU A 163 -14.30 14.10 13.05
N GLU A 164 -14.33 15.29 13.64
CA GLU A 164 -15.46 16.22 13.53
C GLU A 164 -15.56 16.83 12.14
N GLU A 165 -14.47 17.35 11.58
CA GLU A 165 -14.44 17.90 10.22
C GLU A 165 -14.80 16.84 9.16
N MET A 166 -14.34 15.60 9.34
CA MET A 166 -14.73 14.48 8.45
C MET A 166 -16.20 14.08 8.56
N ARG A 167 -16.82 14.26 9.72
CA ARG A 167 -18.27 14.06 9.87
C ARG A 167 -19.07 15.06 9.06
N HIS A 168 -18.60 16.31 8.99
CA HIS A 168 -19.23 17.33 8.17
C HIS A 168 -18.98 17.12 6.67
N LEU A 169 -17.80 16.60 6.30
CA LEU A 169 -17.40 16.38 4.92
C LEU A 169 -18.07 15.16 4.26
N LEU A 170 -18.17 14.03 4.99
CA LEU A 170 -18.59 12.72 4.47
C LEU A 170 -20.03 12.35 4.84
N LYS A 171 -20.87 13.38 5.07
CA LYS A 171 -22.28 13.23 5.47
C LYS A 171 -23.14 12.64 4.36
#